data_AF-A0A0F8ZZP7-F1
#
_entry.id   AF-A0A0F8ZZP7-F1
#
_cell.length_a   1.000
_cell.length_b   1.000
_cell.length_c   1.000
_cell.angle_alpha   90.00
_cell.angle_beta   90.00
_cell.angle_gamma   90.00
#
_symmetry.space_group_name_H-M   'P 1'
#
loop_
_entity.id
_entity.type
_entity.pdbx_description
1 polymer ?
#
loop_
_entity_poly.entity_id
_entity_poly.type
_entity_poly.pdbx_seq_one_letter_code
_entity_poly.pdbx_strand_id
1 'polypeptide(L)'
;MDNLPAVVQTAITEQHVDLNKVHLMLPTQTFGDVLGQFDKVTIEVVTVDPNPDNGDVYQPGTKGKFALGKRPLQAISNAVGIVWDPKTTTIIESTSMKSRAKATGAMRKPNGEMIVVTEEKTVDLEAIEEKLRITQEDYAEDGKKVGWEGGRPVKQPWANHGGEQAKNSHIDREVRKALIQYRLFKDERAMSGAKLRVIRAFMAIKANYTQAELAKPFAFPRVTLDTDKLLAVPEVRQAAIERMTGTVGSIFGPGPA
;
A
#
# COMPACT_ATOMS: atom_id res chain seq x y z
N MET A 1 5.21 -5.04 28.91
CA MET A 1 5.63 -3.86 28.11
C MET A 1 7.15 -3.82 27.94
N ASP A 2 7.86 -4.78 28.54
CA ASP A 2 9.27 -4.68 28.90
C ASP A 2 10.24 -4.84 27.71
N ASN A 3 9.72 -5.19 26.52
CA ASN A 3 10.49 -5.35 25.29
C ASN A 3 10.35 -4.18 24.32
N LEU A 4 9.60 -3.13 24.66
CA LEU A 4 9.49 -1.92 23.84
C LEU A 4 10.55 -0.90 24.25
N PRO A 5 11.16 -0.17 23.31
CA PRO A 5 12.05 0.93 23.65
C PRO A 5 11.33 2.03 24.44
N ALA A 6 12.00 2.65 25.42
CA ALA A 6 11.41 3.65 26.31
C ALA A 6 10.76 4.82 25.55
N VAL A 7 11.40 5.30 24.48
CA VAL A 7 10.87 6.38 23.63
C VAL A 7 9.55 6.04 22.95
N VAL A 8 9.35 4.75 22.61
CA VAL A 8 8.09 4.25 22.04
C VAL A 8 7.03 4.15 23.15
N GLN A 9 7.40 3.71 24.36
CA GLN A 9 6.50 3.64 25.52
C GLN A 9 5.99 5.04 25.92
N THR A 10 6.86 6.05 25.92
CA THR A 10 6.49 7.44 26.17
C THR A 10 5.47 7.92 25.15
N ALA A 11 5.73 7.72 23.85
CA ALA A 11 4.81 8.11 22.78
C ALA A 11 3.45 7.42 22.91
N ILE A 12 3.43 6.12 23.23
CA ILE A 12 2.20 5.35 23.48
C ILE A 12 1.39 5.95 24.63
N THR A 13 2.06 6.35 25.71
CA THR A 13 1.42 6.91 26.90
C THR A 13 0.87 8.31 26.62
N GLU A 14 1.69 9.20 26.05
CA GLU A 14 1.30 10.57 25.72
C GLU A 14 0.13 10.62 24.72
N GLN A 15 0.13 9.70 23.75
CA GLN A 15 -0.91 9.63 22.71
C GLN A 15 -2.06 8.69 23.08
N HIS A 16 -2.06 8.13 24.30
CA HIS A 16 -3.12 7.26 24.81
C HIS A 16 -3.44 6.06 23.90
N VAL A 17 -2.41 5.42 23.33
CA VAL A 17 -2.55 4.28 22.41
C VAL A 17 -2.72 2.96 23.18
N ASP A 18 -3.84 2.26 22.97
CA ASP A 18 -4.10 0.95 23.58
C ASP A 18 -3.45 -0.19 22.76
N LEU A 19 -2.33 -0.72 23.24
CA LEU A 19 -1.56 -1.77 22.56
C LEU A 19 -2.35 -3.07 22.33
N ASN A 20 -3.41 -3.35 23.10
CA ASN A 20 -4.22 -4.56 22.90
C ASN A 20 -5.14 -4.43 21.68
N LYS A 21 -5.40 -3.19 21.25
CA LYS A 21 -6.35 -2.85 20.18
C LYS A 21 -5.68 -2.53 18.85
N VAL A 22 -4.36 -2.49 18.76
CA VAL A 22 -3.63 -2.10 17.54
C VAL A 22 -2.59 -3.15 17.11
N HIS A 23 -2.22 -3.14 15.84
CA HIS A 23 -0.99 -3.78 15.36
C HIS A 23 0.14 -2.77 15.47
N LEU A 24 1.01 -2.91 16.48
CA LEU A 24 2.20 -2.09 16.58
C LEU A 24 3.25 -2.57 15.56
N MET A 25 3.59 -1.71 14.62
CA MET A 25 4.51 -2.03 13.53
C MET A 25 5.86 -1.36 13.80
N LEU A 26 6.87 -2.15 14.17
CA LEU A 26 8.23 -1.64 14.40
C LEU A 26 9.13 -2.01 13.21
N PRO A 27 9.85 -1.06 12.61
CA PRO A 27 10.99 -1.39 11.76
C PRO A 27 11.95 -2.29 12.55
N THR A 28 12.51 -3.31 11.91
CA THR A 28 13.17 -4.49 12.52
C THR A 28 14.43 -4.24 13.37
N GLN A 29 14.75 -3.00 13.76
CA GLN A 29 15.85 -2.69 14.67
C GLN A 29 15.44 -1.73 15.79
N THR A 30 16.00 -2.00 16.98
CA THR A 30 15.74 -1.32 18.26
C THR A 30 15.93 0.20 18.16
N PHE A 31 14.97 0.94 18.74
CA PHE A 31 15.12 2.36 19.00
C PHE A 31 16.15 2.51 20.13
N GLY A 32 17.43 2.55 19.79
CA GLY A 32 18.51 2.73 20.74
C GLY A 32 19.32 3.94 20.35
N ASP A 33 19.17 5.00 21.15
CA ASP A 33 20.21 6.01 21.44
C ASP A 33 20.49 7.16 20.46
N VAL A 34 19.72 7.34 19.38
CA VAL A 34 19.99 8.45 18.43
C VAL A 34 18.72 9.25 18.08
N LEU A 35 17.97 9.69 19.08
CA LEU A 35 17.09 10.85 18.89
C LEU A 35 17.94 12.11 19.00
N GLY A 36 17.83 13.02 18.04
CA GLY A 36 18.39 14.36 18.15
C GLY A 36 17.79 15.11 19.35
N GLN A 37 18.49 16.16 19.81
CA GLN A 37 18.06 17.00 20.95
C GLN A 37 16.60 17.49 20.85
N PHE A 38 16.12 17.69 19.62
CA PHE A 38 14.79 18.19 19.33
C PHE A 38 13.89 17.14 18.69
N ASP A 39 14.24 15.86 18.74
CA ASP A 39 13.42 14.81 18.17
C ASP A 39 12.44 14.25 19.21
N LYS A 40 11.25 13.85 18.76
CA LYS A 40 10.29 13.04 19.51
C LYS A 40 9.74 11.91 18.65
N VAL A 41 9.30 10.84 19.31
CA VAL A 41 8.58 9.76 18.64
C VAL A 41 7.09 10.06 18.73
N THR A 42 6.39 9.95 17.60
CA THR A 42 4.93 10.03 17.49
C THR A 42 4.39 8.76 16.88
N ILE A 43 3.18 8.33 17.27
CA ILE A 43 2.49 7.20 16.64
C ILE A 43 1.49 7.73 15.60
N GLU A 44 1.65 7.30 14.35
CA GLU A 44 0.62 7.48 13.32
C GLU A 44 -0.24 6.20 13.24
N VAL A 45 -1.56 6.36 13.20
CA VAL A 45 -2.52 5.24 13.19
C VAL A 45 -3.24 5.18 11.85
N VAL A 46 -3.20 4.01 11.21
CA VAL A 46 -3.90 3.72 9.96
C VAL A 46 -4.97 2.66 10.21
N THR A 47 -6.23 3.03 10.00
CA THR A 47 -7.37 2.10 10.01
C THR A 47 -7.53 1.46 8.63
N VAL A 48 -8.06 0.24 8.62
CA VAL A 48 -8.36 -0.52 7.40
C VAL A 48 -9.80 -0.97 7.48
N ASP A 49 -10.57 -0.76 6.41
CA ASP A 49 -11.91 -1.35 6.32
C ASP A 49 -11.78 -2.85 5.98
N PRO A 50 -12.22 -3.76 6.88
CA PRO A 50 -12.10 -5.19 6.62
C PRO A 50 -13.12 -5.71 5.59
N ASN A 51 -14.07 -4.89 5.13
CA ASN A 51 -15.04 -5.28 4.12
C ASN A 51 -14.36 -5.35 2.73
N PRO A 52 -14.32 -6.54 2.08
CA PRO A 52 -13.72 -6.68 0.75
C PRO A 52 -14.41 -5.84 -0.34
N ASP A 53 -15.68 -5.46 -0.14
CA ASP A 53 -16.43 -4.67 -1.13
C ASP A 53 -15.99 -3.20 -1.17
N ASN A 54 -15.35 -2.71 -0.11
CA ASN A 54 -14.93 -1.31 0.03
C ASN A 54 -13.53 -1.03 -0.57
N GLY A 55 -12.80 -2.08 -0.98
CA GLY A 55 -11.56 -1.98 -1.75
C GLY A 55 -10.26 -1.82 -0.93
N ASP A 56 -10.35 -1.79 0.39
CA ASP A 56 -9.19 -1.78 1.28
C ASP A 56 -8.55 -3.16 1.41
N VAL A 57 -9.32 -4.21 1.24
CA VAL A 57 -8.83 -5.59 1.30
C VAL A 57 -9.35 -6.43 0.15
N TYR A 58 -8.63 -7.50 -0.18
CA TYR A 58 -9.06 -8.49 -1.17
C TYR A 58 -8.74 -9.89 -0.68
N GLN A 59 -9.48 -10.89 -1.17
CA GLN A 59 -9.24 -12.29 -0.82
C GLN A 59 -8.31 -12.94 -1.86
N PRO A 60 -7.07 -13.36 -1.51
CA PRO A 60 -6.09 -13.86 -2.46
C PRO A 60 -6.27 -15.33 -2.87
N GLY A 61 -7.29 -16.01 -2.33
CA GLY A 61 -7.65 -17.39 -2.70
C GLY A 61 -8.11 -18.23 -1.52
N THR A 62 -7.52 -18.02 -0.33
CA THR A 62 -7.95 -18.69 0.89
C THR A 62 -9.19 -18.02 1.47
N LYS A 63 -10.28 -18.79 1.60
CA LYS A 63 -11.55 -18.28 2.14
C LYS A 63 -11.37 -17.74 3.57
N GLY A 64 -11.88 -16.52 3.81
CA GLY A 64 -11.82 -15.88 5.13
C GLY A 64 -10.44 -15.30 5.49
N LYS A 65 -9.51 -15.24 4.53
CA LYS A 65 -8.21 -14.57 4.67
C LYS A 65 -8.12 -13.42 3.68
N PHE A 66 -7.66 -12.28 4.16
CA PHE A 66 -7.68 -11.02 3.43
C PHE A 66 -6.28 -10.42 3.35
N ALA A 67 -5.94 -9.88 2.19
CA ALA A 67 -4.70 -9.15 1.97
C ALA A 67 -5.01 -7.65 1.82
N LEU A 68 -4.12 -6.79 2.32
CA LEU A 68 -4.23 -5.34 2.15
C LEU A 68 -4.15 -4.94 0.68
N GLY A 69 -5.10 -4.14 0.22
CA GLY A 69 -5.15 -3.52 -1.08
C GLY A 69 -4.23 -2.31 -1.21
N LYS A 70 -4.34 -1.63 -2.35
CA LYS A 70 -3.47 -0.47 -2.67
C LYS A 70 -3.67 0.70 -1.70
N ARG A 71 -4.92 1.04 -1.38
CA ARG A 71 -5.28 2.19 -0.54
C ARG A 71 -4.62 2.14 0.85
N PRO A 72 -4.82 1.08 1.66
CA PRO A 72 -4.21 1.05 2.99
C PRO A 72 -2.69 0.97 2.92
N LEU A 73 -2.11 0.26 1.94
CA LEU A 73 -0.64 0.25 1.79
C LEU A 73 -0.08 1.64 1.46
N GLN A 74 -0.77 2.44 0.66
CA GLN A 74 -0.38 3.83 0.40
C GLN A 74 -0.53 4.71 1.65
N ALA A 75 -1.60 4.53 2.43
CA ALA A 75 -1.77 5.22 3.71
C ALA A 75 -0.63 4.89 4.68
N ILE A 76 -0.27 3.60 4.78
CA ILE A 76 0.89 3.14 5.56
C ILE A 76 2.18 3.79 5.05
N SER A 77 2.42 3.78 3.73
CA SER A 77 3.60 4.40 3.12
C SER A 77 3.76 5.87 3.50
N ASN A 78 2.66 6.62 3.54
CA ASN A 78 2.66 8.02 3.94
C ASN A 78 2.92 8.15 5.45
N ALA A 79 2.27 7.31 6.26
CA ALA A 79 2.38 7.35 7.71
C ALA A 79 3.81 7.06 8.20
N VAL A 80 4.50 6.14 7.53
CA VAL A 80 5.88 5.80 7.85
C VAL A 80 6.90 6.72 7.16
N GLY A 81 6.45 7.59 6.25
CA GLY A 81 7.31 8.55 5.56
C GLY A 81 8.26 7.92 4.53
N ILE A 82 7.82 6.91 3.79
CA ILE A 82 8.62 6.36 2.68
C ILE A 82 8.73 7.41 1.57
N VAL A 83 9.97 7.72 1.18
CA VAL A 83 10.29 8.56 0.03
C VAL A 83 10.69 7.67 -1.14
N TRP A 84 10.12 7.93 -2.31
CA TRP A 84 10.42 7.19 -3.53
C TRP A 84 11.55 7.86 -4.29
N ASP A 85 12.58 7.10 -4.67
CA ASP A 85 13.64 7.63 -5.54
C ASP A 85 13.10 7.76 -6.98
N PRO A 86 12.97 8.99 -7.52
CA PRO A 86 12.42 9.22 -8.85
C PRO A 86 13.31 8.66 -9.98
N LYS A 87 14.60 8.41 -9.73
CA LYS A 87 15.52 7.90 -10.75
C LYS A 87 15.44 6.38 -10.88
N THR A 88 15.29 5.68 -9.77
CA THR A 88 15.34 4.20 -9.73
C THR A 88 13.95 3.57 -9.66
N THR A 89 12.91 4.34 -9.32
CA THR A 89 11.51 3.92 -9.39
C THR A 89 10.95 4.14 -10.80
N THR A 90 11.14 3.15 -11.67
CA THR A 90 10.79 3.24 -13.10
C THR A 90 10.42 1.89 -13.72
N ILE A 91 9.86 1.94 -14.93
CA ILE A 91 9.68 0.76 -15.78
C ILE A 91 11.05 0.39 -16.36
N ILE A 92 11.47 -0.85 -16.15
CA ILE A 92 12.76 -1.36 -16.62
C ILE A 92 12.63 -2.23 -17.88
N GLU A 93 11.42 -2.74 -18.16
CA GLU A 93 11.09 -3.51 -19.37
C GLU A 93 9.62 -3.24 -19.71
N SER A 94 9.31 -2.87 -20.96
CA SER A 94 7.94 -2.80 -21.45
C SER A 94 7.87 -3.28 -22.90
N THR A 95 7.11 -4.34 -23.13
CA THR A 95 6.81 -4.91 -24.44
C THR A 95 5.30 -4.99 -24.62
N SER A 96 4.81 -5.47 -25.77
CA SER A 96 3.37 -5.69 -25.99
C SER A 96 2.74 -6.67 -24.99
N MET A 97 3.52 -7.65 -24.50
CA MET A 97 3.03 -8.75 -23.66
C MET A 97 3.54 -8.73 -22.22
N LYS A 98 4.54 -7.91 -21.91
CA LYS A 98 5.19 -7.96 -20.60
C LYS A 98 5.57 -6.56 -20.14
N SER A 99 5.47 -6.33 -18.84
CA SER A 99 5.98 -5.13 -18.18
C SER A 99 6.67 -5.50 -16.88
N ARG A 100 7.89 -5.01 -16.68
CA ARG A 100 8.65 -5.15 -15.44
C ARG A 100 8.98 -3.78 -14.92
N ALA A 101 8.60 -3.53 -13.68
CA ALA A 101 8.89 -2.30 -12.96
C ALA A 101 9.82 -2.56 -11.80
N LYS A 102 10.64 -1.57 -11.48
CA LYS A 102 11.45 -1.49 -10.27
C LYS A 102 10.98 -0.30 -9.45
N ALA A 103 10.89 -0.48 -8.14
CA ALA A 103 10.62 0.58 -7.19
C ALA A 103 11.69 0.56 -6.10
N THR A 104 12.23 1.74 -5.80
CA THR A 104 13.19 1.93 -4.71
C THR A 104 12.62 2.97 -3.77
N GLY A 105 12.35 2.55 -2.55
CA GLY A 105 11.91 3.43 -1.47
C GLY A 105 13.02 3.57 -0.43
N ALA A 106 13.03 4.71 0.24
CA ALA A 106 13.88 4.97 1.39
C ALA A 106 13.02 5.43 2.56
N MET A 107 13.36 4.98 3.76
CA MET A 107 12.71 5.40 5.01
C MET A 107 13.79 5.69 6.05
N ARG A 108 13.58 6.71 6.87
CA ARG A 108 14.46 6.99 8.00
C ARG A 108 14.01 6.17 9.19
N LYS A 109 14.91 5.33 9.70
CA LYS A 109 14.69 4.61 10.96
C LYS A 109 14.68 5.61 12.13
N PRO A 110 14.08 5.22 13.26
CA PRO A 110 14.07 6.04 14.46
C PRO A 110 15.44 6.40 15.03
N ASN A 111 16.47 5.61 14.74
CA ASN A 111 17.87 5.89 15.09
C ASN A 111 18.56 6.84 14.08
N GLY A 112 17.81 7.48 13.18
CA GLY A 112 18.31 8.42 12.19
C GLY A 112 18.93 7.79 10.92
N GLU A 113 19.17 6.48 10.92
CA GLU A 113 19.74 5.75 9.77
C GLU A 113 18.74 5.63 8.63
N MET A 114 19.21 5.78 7.39
CA MET A 114 18.39 5.57 6.19
C MET A 114 18.43 4.10 5.79
N ILE A 115 17.25 3.49 5.66
CA ILE A 115 17.13 2.18 5.03
C ILE A 115 16.56 2.34 3.63
N VAL A 116 17.14 1.61 2.69
CA VAL A 116 16.73 1.61 1.28
C VAL A 116 16.31 0.19 0.92
N VAL A 117 15.14 0.06 0.32
CA VAL A 117 14.59 -1.20 -0.16
C VAL A 117 14.25 -1.05 -1.63
N THR A 118 14.69 -2.01 -2.43
CA THR A 118 14.37 -2.10 -3.86
C THR A 118 13.63 -3.38 -4.13
N GLU A 119 12.49 -3.27 -4.79
CA GLU A 119 11.67 -4.40 -5.20
C GLU A 119 11.27 -4.26 -6.65
N GLU A 120 10.97 -5.39 -7.27
CA GLU A 120 10.53 -5.43 -8.65
C GLU A 120 9.22 -6.18 -8.80
N LYS A 121 8.49 -5.88 -9.87
CA LYS A 121 7.27 -6.60 -10.22
C LYS A 121 7.16 -6.76 -11.72
N THR A 122 6.90 -7.99 -12.14
CA THR A 122 6.54 -8.33 -13.52
C THR A 122 5.03 -8.55 -13.64
N VAL A 123 4.46 -8.00 -14.69
CA VAL A 123 3.14 -8.30 -15.24
C VAL A 123 3.39 -8.98 -16.59
N ASP A 124 2.95 -10.23 -16.69
CA ASP A 124 3.08 -11.07 -17.88
C ASP A 124 1.69 -11.38 -18.41
N LEU A 125 1.36 -10.85 -19.59
CA LEU A 125 0.05 -11.00 -20.18
C LEU A 125 -0.20 -12.41 -20.71
N GLU A 126 0.83 -13.18 -21.08
CA GLU A 126 0.67 -14.56 -21.52
C GLU A 126 0.22 -15.43 -20.34
N ALA A 127 0.92 -15.32 -19.21
CA ALA A 127 0.54 -16.03 -17.99
C ALA A 127 -0.85 -15.61 -17.46
N ILE A 128 -1.21 -14.34 -17.63
CA ILE A 128 -2.54 -13.84 -17.25
C ILE A 128 -3.61 -14.38 -18.20
N GLU A 129 -3.36 -14.39 -19.50
CA GLU A 129 -4.26 -14.95 -20.51
C GLU A 129 -4.54 -16.42 -20.24
N GLU A 130 -3.49 -17.21 -20.00
CA GLU A 130 -3.61 -18.64 -19.69
C GLU A 130 -4.48 -18.88 -18.46
N LYS A 131 -4.22 -18.15 -17.37
CA LYS A 131 -5.04 -18.23 -16.16
C LYS A 131 -6.50 -17.86 -16.42
N LEU A 132 -6.74 -16.82 -17.21
CA LEU A 132 -8.09 -16.39 -17.57
C LEU A 132 -8.80 -17.45 -18.41
N ARG A 133 -8.08 -18.07 -19.34
CA ARG A 133 -8.60 -19.13 -20.21
C ARG A 133 -9.04 -20.34 -19.40
N ILE A 134 -8.19 -20.88 -18.53
CA ILE A 134 -8.54 -21.99 -17.62
C ILE A 134 -9.81 -21.66 -16.82
N THR A 135 -9.86 -20.46 -16.23
CA THR A 135 -11.03 -20.02 -15.44
C THR A 135 -12.31 -19.96 -16.28
N GLN A 136 -12.23 -19.52 -17.54
CA GLN A 136 -13.38 -19.45 -18.45
C GLN A 136 -13.77 -20.83 -18.99
N GLU A 137 -12.81 -21.72 -19.21
CA GLU A 137 -13.05 -23.11 -19.59
C GLU A 137 -13.85 -23.84 -18.51
N ASP A 138 -13.39 -23.78 -17.26
CA ASP A 138 -14.07 -24.32 -16.08
C ASP A 138 -15.50 -23.76 -15.97
N TYR A 139 -15.67 -22.44 -16.09
CA TYR A 139 -16.99 -21.81 -15.98
C TYR A 139 -17.95 -22.22 -17.12
N ALA A 140 -17.39 -22.46 -18.31
CA ALA A 140 -18.14 -22.86 -19.48
C ALA A 140 -18.55 -24.34 -19.45
N GLU A 141 -17.96 -25.20 -18.63
CA GLU A 141 -18.40 -26.60 -18.50
C GLU A 141 -19.85 -26.70 -18.03
N ASP A 142 -20.26 -25.82 -17.12
CA ASP A 142 -21.62 -25.75 -16.59
C ASP A 142 -22.70 -25.29 -17.62
N GLY A 143 -22.30 -24.92 -18.84
CA GLY A 143 -23.18 -24.41 -19.88
C GLY A 143 -23.22 -22.88 -19.98
N LYS A 144 -23.94 -22.39 -21.00
CA LYS A 144 -24.06 -20.96 -21.31
C LYS A 144 -25.04 -20.30 -20.36
N LYS A 145 -24.62 -19.22 -19.68
CA LYS A 145 -25.54 -18.38 -18.89
C LYS A 145 -26.52 -17.65 -19.81
N VAL A 146 -27.82 -17.91 -19.64
CA VAL A 146 -28.90 -17.31 -20.44
C VAL A 146 -29.75 -16.30 -19.66
N GLY A 147 -29.66 -16.31 -18.34
CA GLY A 147 -30.44 -15.41 -17.49
C GLY A 147 -30.18 -15.59 -16.01
N TRP A 148 -31.07 -15.02 -15.21
CA TRP A 148 -31.11 -15.13 -13.76
C TRP A 148 -32.51 -15.50 -13.32
N GLU A 149 -32.62 -16.45 -12.40
CA GLU A 149 -33.90 -16.88 -11.82
C GLU A 149 -33.69 -17.15 -10.33
N GLY A 150 -34.49 -16.51 -9.47
CA GLY A 150 -34.33 -16.62 -8.02
C GLY A 150 -32.94 -16.23 -7.49
N GLY A 151 -32.26 -15.30 -8.16
CA GLY A 151 -30.89 -14.87 -7.79
C GLY A 151 -29.78 -15.85 -8.18
N ARG A 152 -30.09 -16.93 -8.92
CA ARG A 152 -29.11 -17.88 -9.43
C ARG A 152 -28.98 -17.76 -10.95
N PRO A 153 -27.76 -17.95 -11.50
CA PRO A 153 -27.58 -17.95 -12.94
C PRO A 153 -28.24 -19.18 -13.56
N VAL A 154 -29.13 -18.96 -14.53
CA VAL A 154 -29.70 -20.04 -15.33
C VAL A 154 -28.73 -20.35 -16.46
N LYS A 155 -28.26 -21.59 -16.51
CA LYS A 155 -27.31 -22.09 -17.52
C LYS A 155 -28.00 -23.13 -18.40
N GLN A 156 -27.70 -23.12 -19.70
CA GLN A 156 -28.19 -24.11 -20.66
C GLN A 156 -27.03 -24.83 -21.34
N PRO A 157 -27.21 -26.10 -21.73
CA PRO A 157 -26.20 -26.83 -22.48
C PRO A 157 -25.80 -26.09 -23.76
N TRP A 158 -24.51 -26.11 -24.09
CA TRP A 158 -23.99 -25.48 -25.30
C TRP A 158 -24.58 -26.06 -26.58
N ALA A 159 -25.05 -27.31 -26.56
CA ALA A 159 -25.77 -27.93 -27.67
C ALA A 159 -26.94 -27.08 -28.19
N ASN A 160 -27.63 -26.37 -27.30
CA ASN A 160 -28.76 -25.48 -27.66
C ASN A 160 -28.29 -24.14 -28.26
N HIS A 161 -26.98 -23.88 -28.28
CA HIS A 161 -26.39 -22.58 -28.61
C HIS A 161 -25.27 -22.70 -29.65
N GLY A 162 -25.21 -23.78 -30.43
CA GLY A 162 -24.17 -23.99 -31.45
C GLY A 162 -23.01 -24.89 -31.00
N GLY A 163 -23.19 -25.65 -29.92
CA GLY A 163 -22.27 -26.69 -29.47
C GLY A 163 -20.90 -26.17 -29.05
N GLU A 164 -19.88 -26.98 -29.30
CA GLU A 164 -18.49 -26.72 -28.88
C GLU A 164 -17.90 -25.47 -29.53
N GLN A 165 -18.24 -25.19 -30.79
CA GLN A 165 -17.78 -23.98 -31.47
C GLN A 165 -18.26 -22.70 -30.77
N ALA A 166 -19.51 -22.69 -30.31
CA ALA A 166 -20.07 -21.58 -29.56
C ALA A 166 -19.46 -21.45 -28.16
N LYS A 167 -19.15 -22.58 -27.51
CA LYS A 167 -18.42 -22.61 -26.23
C LYS A 167 -17.05 -21.93 -26.38
N ASN A 168 -16.25 -22.36 -27.36
CA ASN A 168 -14.90 -21.83 -27.59
C ASN A 168 -14.93 -20.34 -27.96
N SER A 169 -15.86 -19.94 -28.83
CA SER A 169 -16.05 -18.52 -29.20
C SER A 169 -16.45 -17.65 -28.00
N HIS A 170 -17.23 -18.19 -27.05
CA HIS A 170 -17.56 -17.49 -25.81
C HIS A 170 -16.34 -17.31 -24.92
N ILE A 171 -15.57 -18.38 -24.69
CA ILE A 171 -14.34 -18.36 -23.89
C ILE A 171 -13.37 -17.30 -24.45
N ASP A 172 -13.08 -17.36 -25.75
CA ASP A 172 -12.17 -16.42 -26.40
C ASP A 172 -12.62 -14.95 -26.25
N ARG A 173 -13.93 -14.70 -26.35
CA ARG A 173 -14.49 -13.35 -26.18
C ARG A 173 -14.32 -12.85 -24.75
N GLU A 174 -14.63 -13.67 -23.74
CA GLU A 174 -14.53 -13.26 -22.33
C GLU A 174 -13.07 -13.08 -21.91
N VAL A 175 -12.17 -13.97 -22.34
CA VAL A 175 -10.71 -13.83 -22.13
C VAL A 175 -10.19 -12.54 -22.77
N ARG A 176 -10.54 -12.28 -24.05
CA ARG A 176 -10.14 -11.05 -24.74
C ARG A 176 -10.64 -9.81 -24.02
N LYS A 177 -11.90 -9.80 -23.57
CA LYS A 177 -12.50 -8.68 -22.84
C LYS A 177 -11.75 -8.40 -21.54
N ALA A 178 -11.40 -9.44 -20.77
CA ALA A 178 -10.64 -9.29 -19.54
C ALA A 178 -9.21 -8.78 -19.79
N LEU A 179 -8.54 -9.27 -20.85
CA LEU A 179 -7.17 -8.88 -21.20
C LEU A 179 -7.01 -7.41 -21.61
N ILE A 180 -8.04 -6.78 -22.18
CA ILE A 180 -7.98 -5.36 -22.58
C ILE A 180 -7.53 -4.47 -21.41
N GLN A 181 -8.08 -4.69 -20.22
CA GLN A 181 -7.73 -3.92 -19.02
C GLN A 181 -6.29 -4.15 -18.58
N TYR A 182 -5.76 -5.36 -18.78
CA TYR A 182 -4.36 -5.65 -18.48
C TYR A 182 -3.43 -5.03 -19.51
N ARG A 183 -3.79 -5.04 -20.80
CA ARG A 183 -3.02 -4.40 -21.87
C ARG A 183 -2.93 -2.89 -21.69
N LEU A 184 -4.07 -2.24 -21.37
CA LEU A 184 -4.15 -0.80 -21.17
C LEU A 184 -3.31 -0.32 -19.99
N PHE A 185 -3.28 -1.08 -18.89
CA PHE A 185 -2.69 -0.64 -17.62
C PHE A 185 -1.52 -1.51 -17.13
N LYS A 186 -0.82 -2.22 -18.03
CA LYS A 186 0.24 -3.16 -17.62
C LYS A 186 1.37 -2.48 -16.86
N ASP A 187 1.77 -1.29 -17.31
CA ASP A 187 2.92 -0.57 -16.77
C ASP A 187 2.54 0.04 -15.42
N GLU A 188 1.35 0.60 -15.29
CA GLU A 188 0.80 1.12 -14.04
C GLU A 188 0.61 0.00 -13.00
N ARG A 189 0.19 -1.19 -13.44
CA ARG A 189 0.05 -2.37 -12.59
C ARG A 189 1.40 -2.90 -12.13
N ALA A 190 2.39 -2.96 -13.02
CA ALA A 190 3.76 -3.34 -12.66
C ALA A 190 4.35 -2.35 -11.66
N MET A 191 4.28 -1.04 -11.96
CA MET A 191 4.80 0.02 -11.11
C MET A 191 4.11 0.07 -9.74
N SER A 192 2.78 0.02 -9.72
CA SER A 192 2.03 -0.04 -8.46
C SER A 192 2.43 -1.28 -7.67
N GLY A 193 2.49 -2.46 -8.31
CA GLY A 193 2.87 -3.70 -7.64
C GLY A 193 4.30 -3.68 -7.06
N ALA A 194 5.26 -3.07 -7.75
CA ALA A 194 6.62 -2.89 -7.25
C ALA A 194 6.65 -2.00 -5.99
N LYS A 195 5.97 -0.84 -6.02
CA LYS A 195 5.84 0.04 -4.84
C LYS A 195 5.18 -0.67 -3.67
N LEU A 196 4.11 -1.43 -3.91
CA LEU A 196 3.42 -2.19 -2.87
C LEU A 196 4.32 -3.28 -2.25
N ARG A 197 5.23 -3.89 -3.02
CA ARG A 197 6.24 -4.83 -2.49
C ARG A 197 7.23 -4.14 -1.57
N VAL A 198 7.74 -2.96 -1.94
CA VAL A 198 8.63 -2.15 -1.08
C VAL A 198 7.96 -1.83 0.27
N ILE A 199 6.71 -1.37 0.26
CA ILE A 199 5.97 -1.04 1.50
C ILE A 199 5.86 -2.28 2.40
N ARG A 200 5.52 -3.43 1.82
CA ARG A 200 5.39 -4.69 2.56
C ARG A 200 6.72 -5.14 3.15
N ALA A 201 7.82 -4.98 2.41
CA ALA A 201 9.16 -5.31 2.85
C ALA A 201 9.62 -4.41 4.01
N PHE A 202 9.40 -3.10 3.93
CA PHE A 202 9.75 -2.18 5.02
C PHE A 202 9.03 -2.50 6.32
N MET A 203 7.73 -2.80 6.24
CA MET A 203 6.88 -2.93 7.41
C MET A 203 6.64 -4.37 7.84
N ALA A 204 7.29 -5.35 7.21
CA ALA A 204 7.07 -6.79 7.46
C ALA A 204 5.58 -7.17 7.48
N ILE A 205 4.78 -6.57 6.58
CA ILE A 205 3.32 -6.76 6.55
C ILE A 205 3.03 -8.21 6.18
N LYS A 206 2.25 -8.89 7.03
CA LYS A 206 1.79 -10.26 6.82
C LYS A 206 1.06 -10.37 5.48
N ALA A 207 1.22 -11.50 4.80
CA ALA A 207 0.54 -11.73 3.54
C ALA A 207 -0.99 -11.71 3.67
N ASN A 208 -1.51 -12.25 4.78
CA ASN A 208 -2.94 -12.53 4.98
C ASN A 208 -3.38 -12.27 6.43
N TYR A 209 -4.52 -11.63 6.60
CA TYR A 209 -5.15 -11.33 7.87
C TYR A 209 -6.56 -11.94 7.95
N THR A 210 -7.05 -12.22 9.15
CA THR A 210 -8.48 -12.46 9.40
C THR A 210 -9.22 -11.13 9.51
N GLN A 211 -10.55 -11.17 9.39
CA GLN A 211 -11.39 -9.99 9.62
C GLN A 211 -11.22 -9.41 11.04
N ALA A 212 -11.09 -10.28 12.04
CA ALA A 212 -10.84 -9.86 13.43
C ALA A 212 -9.45 -9.23 13.62
N GLU A 213 -8.43 -9.70 12.90
CA GLU A 213 -7.12 -9.04 12.88
C GLU A 213 -7.24 -7.65 12.23
N LEU A 214 -7.92 -7.52 11.09
CA LEU A 214 -8.05 -6.25 10.35
C LEU A 214 -8.89 -5.19 11.06
N ALA A 215 -9.77 -5.59 11.97
CA ALA A 215 -10.52 -4.65 12.82
C ALA A 215 -9.60 -3.83 13.75
N LYS A 216 -8.36 -4.30 13.98
CA LYS A 216 -7.34 -3.56 14.72
C LYS A 216 -6.58 -2.64 13.77
N PRO A 217 -6.49 -1.32 14.04
CA PRO A 217 -5.70 -0.43 13.22
C PRO A 217 -4.20 -0.72 13.36
N PHE A 218 -3.42 -0.22 12.40
CA PHE A 218 -1.97 -0.32 12.39
C PHE A 218 -1.36 0.95 12.97
N ALA A 219 -0.46 0.80 13.93
CA ALA A 219 0.21 1.89 14.63
C ALA A 219 1.70 1.94 14.26
N PHE A 220 2.16 3.10 13.81
CA PHE A 220 3.51 3.30 13.28
C PHE A 220 4.24 4.38 14.08
N PRO A 221 5.27 4.02 14.84
CA PRO A 221 6.15 5.00 15.46
C PRO A 221 7.03 5.68 14.41
N ARG A 222 7.05 7.01 14.47
CA ARG A 222 7.80 7.89 13.57
C ARG A 222 8.55 8.93 14.40
N VAL A 223 9.78 9.26 13.97
CA VAL A 223 10.52 10.39 14.54
C VAL A 223 10.10 11.68 13.86
N THR A 224 9.70 12.66 14.66
CA THR A 224 9.32 14.00 14.24
C THR A 224 10.05 15.04 15.08
N LEU A 225 10.12 16.27 14.57
CA LEU A 225 10.69 17.38 15.30
C LEU A 225 9.72 17.81 16.42
N ASP A 226 10.24 17.90 17.62
CA ASP A 226 9.59 18.44 18.78
C ASP A 226 9.72 19.97 18.79
N THR A 227 8.77 20.62 18.12
CA THR A 227 8.73 22.09 18.03
C THR A 227 8.61 22.77 19.39
N ASP A 228 7.96 22.13 20.37
CA ASP A 228 7.79 22.72 21.71
C ASP A 228 9.13 22.74 22.44
N LYS A 229 9.88 21.63 22.40
CA LYS A 229 11.26 21.59 22.92
C LYS A 229 12.18 22.55 22.16
N LEU A 230 12.04 22.61 20.84
CA LEU A 230 12.85 23.48 20.00
C LEU A 230 12.61 24.97 20.30
N LEU A 231 11.34 25.38 20.42
CA LEU A 231 10.97 26.75 20.75
C LEU A 231 11.17 27.07 22.22
N ALA A 232 11.31 26.10 23.12
CA ALA A 232 11.68 26.35 24.51
C ALA A 232 13.09 26.95 24.65
N VAL A 233 13.99 26.69 23.69
CA VAL A 233 15.34 27.26 23.66
C VAL A 233 15.29 28.71 23.15
N PRO A 234 15.67 29.72 23.96
CA PRO A 234 15.53 31.14 23.59
C PRO A 234 16.28 31.51 22.30
N GLU A 235 17.49 30.99 22.12
CA GLU A 235 18.32 31.26 20.94
C GLU A 235 17.68 30.72 19.65
N VAL A 236 17.14 29.50 19.71
CA VAL A 236 16.50 28.87 18.54
C VAL A 236 15.15 29.53 18.25
N ARG A 237 14.40 29.91 19.29
CA ARG A 237 13.16 30.69 19.15
C ARG A 237 13.43 32.01 18.44
N GLN A 238 14.45 32.73 18.88
CA GLN A 238 14.82 34.04 18.31
C GLN A 238 15.24 33.90 16.84
N ALA A 239 16.11 32.94 16.53
CA ALA A 239 16.53 32.66 15.15
C ALA A 239 15.36 32.20 14.24
N ALA A 240 14.42 31.42 14.78
CA ALA A 240 13.22 31.02 14.06
C ALA A 240 12.32 32.22 13.75
N ILE A 241 12.09 33.10 14.73
CA ILE A 241 11.32 34.34 14.55
C ILE A 241 11.96 35.23 13.49
N GLU A 242 13.28 35.46 13.56
CA GLU A 242 14.02 36.28 12.60
C GLU A 242 13.93 35.76 11.16
N ARG A 243 14.02 34.43 10.97
CA ARG A 243 13.78 33.83 9.65
C ARG A 243 12.35 34.04 9.17
N MET A 244 11.35 33.89 10.04
CA MET A 244 9.95 34.06 9.68
C MET A 244 9.62 35.52 9.32
N THR A 245 10.11 36.50 10.08
CA THR A 245 9.90 37.93 9.79
C THR A 245 10.68 38.41 8.57
N GLY A 246 11.90 37.92 8.35
CA GLY A 246 12.69 38.25 7.15
C GLY A 246 12.12 37.67 5.84
N THR A 247 11.42 36.53 5.92
CA THR A 247 10.84 35.84 4.75
C THR A 247 9.56 36.53 4.26
N VAL A 248 8.79 37.19 5.13
CA VAL A 248 7.60 37.96 4.71
C VAL A 248 8.01 39.16 3.85
N GLY A 249 9.06 39.89 4.22
CA GLY A 249 9.54 41.03 3.43
C GLY A 249 10.17 40.64 2.08
N SER A 250 10.75 39.44 1.96
CA SER A 250 11.32 38.96 0.70
C SER A 250 10.30 38.32 -0.25
N ILE A 251 9.22 37.71 0.29
CA ILE A 251 8.15 37.11 -0.51
C ILE A 251 7.10 38.14 -0.93
N PHE A 252 6.76 39.09 -0.07
CA PHE A 252 5.65 40.04 -0.31
C PHE A 252 6.11 41.48 -0.62
N GLY A 253 7.43 41.75 -0.60
CA GLY A 253 7.99 43.09 -0.79
C GLY A 253 7.74 44.01 0.40
N PRO A 254 8.39 45.20 0.43
CA PRO A 254 8.09 46.20 1.46
C PRO A 254 6.62 46.62 1.35
N GLY A 255 5.90 46.56 2.48
CA GLY A 255 4.51 47.03 2.56
C GLY A 255 4.41 48.51 2.17
N PRO A 256 3.25 48.96 1.66
CA PRO A 256 3.07 50.34 1.20
C PRO A 256 3.32 51.33 2.35
N ALA A 257 4.11 52.36 2.04
CA ALA A 257 4.46 53.46 2.94
C ALA A 257 3.25 54.33 3.30
#